data_AF-A0A960ZKY5-F1
#
_entry.id   AF-A0A960ZKY5-F1
#
_cell.length_a   1.000
_cell.length_b   1.000
_cell.length_c   1.000
_cell.angle_alpha   90.00
_cell.angle_beta   90.00
_cell.angle_gamma   90.00
#
_symmetry.space_group_name_H-M   'P 1'
#
loop_
_entity.id
_entity.type
_entity.pdbx_description
1 polymer ?
#
loop_
_entity_poly.entity_id
_entity_poly.type
_entity_poly.pdbx_seq_one_letter_code
_entity_poly.pdbx_strand_id
1 'polypeptide(L)'
;MEPTLISDDIEFKGEVQFDNTLLIKGNFEGVLRGSGKVEVSSGGSVKGDFYVRQIELHGKIQGNIHSADSVSISSGGILSGDIECREIQIDRGARHNGATIMK
;
A
#
# COMPACT_ATOMS: atom_id res chain seq x y z
N MET A 1 16.14 -7.56 -9.71
CA MET A 1 15.99 -6.10 -9.79
C MET A 1 15.86 -5.58 -8.39
N GLU A 2 16.52 -4.50 -8.05
CA GLU A 2 16.39 -3.87 -6.75
C GLU A 2 15.09 -3.05 -6.69
N PRO A 3 14.36 -3.06 -5.57
CA PRO A 3 13.20 -2.21 -5.40
C PRO A 3 13.63 -0.74 -5.25
N THR A 4 12.77 0.18 -5.69
CA THR A 4 12.90 1.59 -5.32
C THR A 4 12.52 1.74 -3.86
N LEU A 5 13.31 2.47 -3.07
CA LEU A 5 13.11 2.61 -1.62
C LEU A 5 12.80 4.06 -1.24
N ILE A 6 11.71 4.26 -0.52
CA ILE A 6 11.49 5.44 0.32
C ILE A 6 11.88 5.06 1.75
N SER A 7 13.06 5.53 2.15
CA SER A 7 13.70 5.22 3.43
C SER A 7 12.97 5.88 4.61
N ASP A 8 13.25 5.41 5.83
CA ASP A 8 12.58 5.87 7.07
C ASP A 8 12.85 7.34 7.43
N ASP A 9 13.93 7.91 6.92
CA ASP A 9 14.32 9.31 7.08
C ASP A 9 13.62 10.26 6.09
N ILE A 10 12.74 9.74 5.22
CA ILE A 10 12.06 10.51 4.18
C ILE A 10 10.59 10.75 4.55
N GLU A 11 10.16 12.01 4.43
CA GLU A 11 8.76 12.42 4.33
C GLU A 11 8.50 12.93 2.91
N PHE A 12 7.73 12.19 2.13
CA PHE A 12 7.38 12.56 0.75
C PHE A 12 5.95 13.05 0.66
N LYS A 13 5.73 14.15 -0.08
CA LYS A 13 4.40 14.69 -0.38
C LYS A 13 4.23 14.94 -1.88
N GLY A 14 3.26 14.28 -2.50
CA GLY A 14 2.96 14.45 -3.92
C GLY A 14 2.54 13.17 -4.64
N GLU A 15 2.79 13.12 -5.93
CA GLU A 15 2.46 11.96 -6.76
C GLU A 15 3.75 11.25 -7.21
N VAL A 16 3.74 9.92 -7.14
CA VAL A 16 4.83 9.08 -7.64
C VAL A 16 4.29 8.10 -8.66
N GLN A 17 4.97 8.04 -9.80
CA GLN A 17 4.75 7.03 -10.83
C GLN A 17 5.94 6.07 -10.90
N PHE A 18 5.66 4.78 -10.95
CA PHE A 18 6.69 3.73 -10.98
C PHE A 18 6.21 2.48 -11.73
N ASP A 19 7.14 1.75 -12.34
CA ASP A 19 6.80 0.55 -13.13
C ASP A 19 7.03 -0.76 -12.37
N ASN A 20 7.95 -0.77 -11.41
CA ASN A 20 8.38 -1.97 -10.71
C ASN A 20 7.90 -2.01 -9.25
N THR A 21 8.77 -2.40 -8.31
CA THR A 21 8.44 -2.47 -6.88
C THR A 21 8.87 -1.20 -6.17
N LEU A 22 7.95 -0.61 -5.40
CA LEU A 22 8.19 0.50 -4.49
C LEU A 22 8.09 0.00 -3.05
N LEU A 23 9.19 0.06 -2.30
CA LEU A 23 9.25 -0.24 -0.88
C LEU A 23 9.21 1.05 -0.07
N ILE A 24 8.28 1.16 0.87
CA ILE A 24 8.08 2.33 1.72
C ILE A 24 8.36 1.97 3.18
N LYS A 25 9.46 2.50 3.71
CA LYS A 25 9.85 2.43 5.12
C LYS A 25 9.53 3.71 5.89
N GLY A 26 9.46 4.86 5.21
CA GLY A 26 9.17 6.17 5.80
C GLY A 26 7.72 6.63 5.66
N ASN A 27 7.54 7.95 5.56
CA ASN A 27 6.24 8.58 5.47
C ASN A 27 5.95 9.04 4.03
N PHE A 28 4.80 8.67 3.51
CA PHE A 28 4.31 9.11 2.20
C PHE A 28 2.91 9.69 2.31
N GLU A 29 2.68 10.87 1.73
CA GLU A 29 1.36 11.46 1.57
C GLU A 29 1.09 11.87 0.12
N GLY A 30 0.03 11.35 -0.49
CA GLY A 30 -0.40 11.75 -1.83
C GLY A 30 -0.89 10.58 -2.70
N VAL A 31 -0.39 10.45 -3.92
CA VAL A 31 -0.93 9.46 -4.90
C VAL A 31 0.18 8.54 -5.39
N LEU A 32 -0.08 7.23 -5.36
CA LEU A 32 0.79 6.21 -5.93
C LEU A 32 0.17 5.64 -7.21
N ARG A 33 0.87 5.77 -8.33
CA ARG A 33 0.47 5.17 -9.61
C ARG A 33 1.54 4.22 -10.09
N GLY A 34 1.17 3.00 -10.41
CA GLY A 34 2.14 2.07 -10.96
C GLY A 34 1.53 0.80 -11.50
N SER A 35 2.28 0.15 -12.38
CA SER A 35 1.91 -1.17 -12.91
C SER A 35 2.54 -2.31 -12.10
N GLY A 36 3.24 -2.01 -11.01
CA GLY A 36 3.93 -3.00 -10.19
C GLY A 36 3.38 -3.13 -8.78
N LYS A 37 4.29 -3.39 -7.84
CA LYS A 37 4.02 -3.72 -6.43
C LYS A 37 4.36 -2.55 -5.51
N VAL A 38 3.50 -2.27 -4.54
CA VAL A 38 3.83 -1.44 -3.37
C VAL A 38 3.97 -2.33 -2.16
N GLU A 39 5.07 -2.16 -1.44
CA GLU A 39 5.32 -2.81 -0.16
C GLU A 39 5.48 -1.75 0.93
N VAL A 40 4.59 -1.75 1.91
CA VAL A 40 4.66 -0.84 3.06
C VAL A 40 5.23 -1.62 4.24
N SER A 41 6.45 -1.28 4.64
CA SER A 41 7.15 -1.93 5.77
C SER A 41 6.45 -1.63 7.09
N SER A 42 6.76 -2.37 8.16
CA SER A 42 6.17 -2.17 9.49
C SER A 42 6.37 -0.77 10.08
N GLY A 43 7.48 -0.10 9.75
CA GLY A 43 7.72 1.32 10.10
C GLY A 43 7.09 2.33 9.13
N GLY A 44 6.63 1.87 7.96
CA GLY A 44 6.10 2.71 6.90
C GLY A 44 4.67 3.17 7.17
N SER A 45 4.38 4.42 6.82
CA SER A 45 3.05 5.01 6.90
C SER A 45 2.72 5.74 5.61
N VAL A 46 1.61 5.37 4.99
CA VAL A 46 1.15 5.95 3.73
C VAL A 46 -0.24 6.53 3.90
N LYS A 47 -0.43 7.78 3.49
CA LYS A 47 -1.72 8.45 3.43
C LYS A 47 -2.03 8.86 2.00
N GLY A 48 -3.03 8.25 1.36
CA GLY A 48 -3.21 8.49 -0.07
C GLY A 48 -4.04 7.47 -0.83
N ASP A 49 -4.19 7.75 -2.13
CA ASP A 49 -4.85 6.86 -3.08
C ASP A 49 -3.83 6.01 -3.84
N PHE A 50 -4.16 4.72 -4.03
CA PHE A 50 -3.31 3.74 -4.67
C PHE A 50 -3.95 3.26 -5.97
N TYR A 51 -3.24 3.43 -7.09
CA TYR A 51 -3.59 2.89 -8.40
C TYR A 51 -2.46 1.95 -8.84
N VAL A 52 -2.41 0.77 -8.23
CA VAL A 52 -1.29 -0.19 -8.35
C VAL A 52 -1.80 -1.61 -8.46
N ARG A 53 -0.99 -2.52 -9.03
CA ARG A 53 -1.43 -3.91 -9.25
C ARG A 53 -1.37 -4.76 -7.99
N GLN A 54 -0.35 -4.59 -7.16
CA GLN A 54 -0.14 -5.42 -5.98
C GLN A 54 0.21 -4.57 -4.77
N ILE A 55 -0.37 -4.91 -3.62
CA ILE A 55 -0.07 -4.25 -2.35
C ILE A 55 0.27 -5.31 -1.31
N GLU A 56 1.39 -5.12 -0.62
CA GLU A 56 1.79 -5.87 0.56
C GLU A 56 1.98 -4.92 1.74
N LEU A 57 1.15 -5.09 2.77
CA LEU A 57 1.04 -4.17 3.89
C LEU A 57 1.51 -4.83 5.19
N HIS A 58 2.63 -4.34 5.72
CA HIS A 58 3.13 -4.64 7.07
C HIS A 58 2.98 -3.44 8.02
N GLY A 59 2.89 -2.22 7.49
CA GLY A 59 2.74 -0.97 8.23
C GLY A 59 1.32 -0.40 8.24
N LYS A 60 1.19 0.90 7.94
CA LYS A 60 -0.10 1.61 7.98
C LYS A 60 -0.45 2.26 6.65
N ILE A 61 -1.69 2.08 6.21
CA ILE A 61 -2.28 2.78 5.07
C ILE A 61 -3.53 3.52 5.55
N GLN A 62 -3.62 4.80 5.20
CA GLN A 62 -4.83 5.61 5.34
C GLN A 62 -5.23 6.18 3.98
N GLY A 63 -6.23 5.57 3.35
CA GLY A 63 -6.72 5.95 2.03
C GLY A 63 -7.15 4.73 1.23
N ASN A 64 -7.48 4.95 -0.04
CA ASN A 64 -8.21 3.96 -0.82
C ASN A 64 -7.31 3.24 -1.83
N ILE A 65 -7.59 1.95 -2.03
CA ILE A 65 -6.95 1.12 -3.04
C ILE A 65 -7.92 0.95 -4.21
N HIS A 66 -7.44 1.26 -5.41
CA HIS A 66 -8.23 1.22 -6.64
C HIS A 66 -7.72 0.13 -7.58
N SER A 67 -8.61 -0.79 -7.95
CA SER A 67 -8.44 -1.80 -9.00
C SER A 67 -7.14 -2.62 -8.91
N ALA A 68 -6.75 -3.04 -7.70
CA ALA A 68 -5.59 -3.91 -7.52
C ALA A 68 -5.88 -5.35 -7.98
N ASP A 69 -4.88 -6.05 -8.49
CA ASP A 69 -5.00 -7.50 -8.71
C ASP A 69 -4.97 -8.22 -7.37
N SER A 70 -4.04 -7.85 -6.47
CA SER A 70 -3.96 -8.47 -5.14
C SER A 70 -3.61 -7.47 -4.03
N VAL A 71 -4.24 -7.66 -2.87
CA VAL A 71 -3.94 -6.92 -1.64
C VAL A 71 -3.66 -7.93 -0.52
N SER A 72 -2.49 -7.83 0.10
CA SER A 72 -2.10 -8.65 1.25
C SER A 72 -1.85 -7.77 2.46
N ILE A 73 -2.58 -8.01 3.54
CA ILE A 73 -2.39 -7.33 4.82
C ILE A 73 -1.81 -8.33 5.81
N SER A 74 -0.52 -8.18 6.09
CA SER A 74 0.26 -9.00 7.01
C SER A 74 -0.10 -8.70 8.47
N SER A 75 0.33 -9.59 9.38
CA SER A 75 0.11 -9.39 10.83
C SER A 75 0.66 -8.04 11.30
N GLY A 76 -0.16 -7.26 12.02
CA GLY A 76 0.19 -5.91 12.48
C GLY A 76 -0.08 -4.80 11.45
N GLY A 77 -0.37 -5.16 10.19
CA GLY A 77 -0.77 -4.22 9.15
C GLY A 77 -2.14 -3.58 9.46
N ILE A 78 -2.25 -2.27 9.24
CA ILE A 78 -3.50 -1.52 9.46
C ILE A 78 -3.85 -0.75 8.19
N LEU A 79 -4.99 -1.07 7.59
CA LEU A 79 -5.56 -0.30 6.50
C LEU A 79 -6.85 0.38 6.95
N SER A 80 -6.93 1.68 6.73
CA SER A 80 -8.14 2.50 6.94
C SER A 80 -8.53 3.19 5.64
N GLY A 81 -9.57 2.71 4.99
CA GLY A 81 -10.03 3.15 3.67
C GLY A 81 -10.61 1.98 2.87
N ASP A 82 -11.15 2.30 1.70
CA ASP A 82 -11.85 1.31 0.87
C ASP A 82 -10.86 0.57 -0.04
N ILE A 83 -11.14 -0.71 -0.30
CA ILE A 83 -10.34 -1.55 -1.19
C ILE A 83 -11.19 -2.02 -2.36
N GLU A 84 -10.73 -1.72 -3.57
CA GLU A 84 -11.16 -2.41 -4.79
C GLU A 84 -10.03 -3.32 -5.29
N CYS A 85 -10.27 -4.63 -5.32
CA CYS A 85 -9.28 -5.61 -5.75
C CYS A 85 -9.89 -6.89 -6.34
N ARG A 86 -9.09 -7.75 -7.00
CA ARG A 86 -9.52 -9.11 -7.40
C ARG A 86 -9.34 -10.13 -6.27
N GLU A 87 -8.20 -10.06 -5.60
CA GLU A 87 -7.85 -10.96 -4.51
C GLU A 87 -7.43 -10.18 -3.26
N ILE A 88 -7.87 -10.62 -2.09
CA ILE A 88 -7.49 -10.05 -0.80
C ILE A 88 -7.12 -11.15 0.20
N GLN A 89 -5.97 -10.99 0.85
CA GLN A 89 -5.53 -11.80 1.98
C GLN A 89 -5.37 -10.91 3.21
N ILE A 90 -5.96 -11.33 4.33
CA ILE A 90 -5.85 -10.64 5.62
C ILE A 90 -5.38 -11.65 6.66
N ASP A 91 -4.15 -11.48 7.15
CA ASP A 91 -3.55 -12.37 8.12
C ASP A 91 -4.09 -12.14 9.53
N ARG A 92 -3.90 -13.13 10.41
CA ARG A 92 -4.26 -12.98 11.83
C ARG A 92 -3.48 -11.81 12.46
N GLY A 93 -4.22 -10.92 13.11
CA GLY A 93 -3.66 -9.72 13.74
C GLY A 93 -3.58 -8.50 12.83
N ALA A 94 -3.91 -8.62 11.54
CA ALA A 94 -4.14 -7.48 10.66
C ALA A 94 -5.45 -6.77 10.99
N ARG A 95 -5.57 -5.49 10.60
CA ARG A 95 -6.79 -4.70 10.73
C ARG A 95 -7.12 -4.00 9.42
N HIS A 96 -8.36 -4.16 8.98
CA HIS A 96 -8.91 -3.48 7.82
C HIS A 96 -10.20 -2.77 8.24
N ASN A 97 -10.25 -1.45 8.04
CA ASN A 97 -11.40 -0.60 8.37
C ASN A 97 -11.85 0.15 7.11
N GLY A 98 -12.83 -0.41 6.40
CA GLY A 98 -13.40 0.17 5.19
C GLY A 98 -14.24 -0.85 4.43
N ALA A 99 -14.81 -0.43 3.30
CA ALA A 99 -15.50 -1.34 2.39
C ALA A 99 -14.49 -2.10 1.52
N THR A 100 -14.79 -3.37 1.24
CA THR A 100 -14.03 -4.16 0.26
C THR A 100 -14.96 -4.54 -0.89
N ILE A 101 -14.57 -4.15 -2.10
CA ILE A 101 -15.26 -4.47 -3.34
C ILE A 101 -14.35 -5.42 -4.13
N MET A 102 -14.79 -6.67 -4.28
CA MET A 102 -14.09 -7.66 -5.07
C MET A 102 -14.68 -7.70 -6.50
N LYS A 103 -13.81 -7.65 -7.52
CA LYS A 103 -14.20 -7.68 -8.95
C LYS A 103 -13.59 -8.85 -9.70
#